data_AF-A0A2V5M7V1-F1
#
_entry.id   AF-A0A2V5M7V1-F1
#
_cell.length_a   1.000
_cell.length_b   1.000
_cell.length_c   1.000
_cell.angle_alpha   90.00
_cell.angle_beta   90.00
_cell.angle_gamma   90.00
#
_symmetry.space_group_name_H-M   'P 1'
#
loop_
_entity.id
_entity.type
_entity.pdbx_description
1 polymer ?
#
loop_
_entity_poly.entity_id
_entity_poly.type
_entity_poly.pdbx_seq_one_letter_code
_entity_poly.pdbx_strand_id
1 'polypeptide(L)'
;HANLGSAWLAKGHVRDAIEEYIRALQISPDNFAALSNLAWLLATSADPSLRNGSEAVRLAERAESASSRSETHPTILRILAAAYAEAGQFAAAKETARNGLQAANMQGNTALADALQSDLALYDLGLPFHK
;
A
#
# COMPACT_ATOMS: atom_id res chain seq x y z
N HIS A 1 3.72 -18.16 5.79
CA HIS A 1 3.07 -16.96 6.37
C HIS A 1 2.60 -15.97 5.30
N ALA A 2 3.46 -15.34 4.49
CA ALA A 2 2.98 -14.39 3.45
C ALA A 2 1.93 -14.99 2.48
N ASN A 3 2.18 -16.19 1.93
CA ASN A 3 1.21 -16.86 1.05
C ASN A 3 -0.11 -17.21 1.76
N LEU A 4 -0.05 -17.49 3.06
CA LEU A 4 -1.24 -17.77 3.87
C LEU A 4 -2.05 -16.50 4.13
N GLY A 5 -1.37 -15.37 4.41
CA GLY A 5 -2.01 -14.06 4.49
C GLY A 5 -2.77 -13.70 3.21
N SER A 6 -2.15 -13.93 2.04
CA SER A 6 -2.82 -13.71 0.75
C SER A 6 -4.05 -14.62 0.55
N ALA A 7 -4.00 -15.86 1.02
CA ALA A 7 -5.12 -16.77 0.96
C ALA A 7 -6.28 -16.34 1.87
N TRP A 8 -6.00 -15.81 3.06
CA TRP A 8 -7.02 -15.25 3.95
C TRP A 8 -7.66 -13.99 3.38
N LEU A 9 -6.84 -13.11 2.80
CA LEU A 9 -7.33 -11.90 2.16
C LEU A 9 -8.27 -12.20 0.98
N ALA A 10 -7.95 -13.22 0.18
CA ALA A 10 -8.81 -13.67 -0.92
C ALA A 10 -10.18 -14.19 -0.43
N LYS A 11 -10.26 -14.65 0.82
CA LYS A 11 -11.51 -15.09 1.47
C LYS A 11 -12.21 -13.97 2.25
N GLY A 12 -11.70 -12.74 2.22
CA GLY A 12 -12.25 -11.59 2.95
C GLY A 12 -11.89 -11.55 4.44
N HIS A 13 -11.07 -12.48 4.92
CA HIS A 13 -10.63 -12.54 6.31
C HIS A 13 -9.43 -11.61 6.56
N VAL A 14 -9.71 -10.30 6.59
CA VAL A 14 -8.67 -9.26 6.64
C VAL A 14 -7.83 -9.33 7.93
N ARG A 15 -8.45 -9.58 9.08
CA ARG A 15 -7.75 -9.66 10.37
C ARG A 15 -6.77 -10.84 10.40
N ASP A 16 -7.21 -12.02 9.94
CA ASP A 16 -6.35 -13.21 9.86
C ASP A 16 -5.19 -12.99 8.87
N ALA A 17 -5.44 -12.28 7.76
CA ALA A 17 -4.39 -11.90 6.81
C ALA A 17 -3.33 -10.99 7.47
N ILE A 18 -3.75 -9.99 8.23
CA ILE A 18 -2.85 -9.09 8.99
C ILE A 18 -1.96 -9.89 9.94
N GLU A 19 -2.54 -10.79 10.74
CA GLU A 19 -1.77 -11.63 11.67
C GLU A 19 -0.73 -12.48 10.95
N GLU A 20 -1.08 -13.06 9.80
CA GLU A 20 -0.14 -13.83 8.99
C GLU A 20 0.99 -12.99 8.39
N TYR A 21 0.71 -11.76 7.95
CA TYR A 21 1.75 -10.87 7.46
C TYR A 21 2.67 -10.42 8.60
N ILE A 22 2.14 -10.15 9.80
CA ILE A 22 2.97 -9.86 10.98
C ILE A 22 3.89 -11.05 11.30
N ARG A 23 3.36 -12.28 11.32
CA ARG A 23 4.17 -13.49 11.50
C ARG A 23 5.23 -13.64 10.40
N ALA A 24 4.89 -13.32 9.16
CA ALA A 24 5.85 -13.36 8.05
C ALA A 24 7.02 -12.39 8.27
N LEU A 25 6.74 -11.18 8.76
CA LEU A 25 7.76 -10.16 9.05
C LEU A 25 8.61 -10.48 10.28
N GLN A 26 8.07 -11.23 11.25
CA GLN A 26 8.87 -11.73 12.37
C GLN A 26 9.92 -12.76 11.92
N ILE A 27 9.59 -13.58 10.91
CA ILE A 27 10.47 -14.63 10.37
C ILE A 27 11.44 -14.04 9.33
N SER A 28 10.93 -13.16 8.47
CA SER A 28 11.69 -12.53 7.40
C SER A 28 11.32 -11.04 7.36
N PRO A 29 12.07 -10.19 8.09
CA PRO A 29 11.77 -8.77 8.21
C PRO A 29 11.65 -8.06 6.86
N ASP A 30 12.42 -8.49 5.87
CA ASP A 30 12.50 -7.86 4.55
C ASP A 30 11.65 -8.58 3.50
N ASN A 31 10.67 -9.39 3.94
CA ASN A 31 9.73 -10.03 3.05
C ASN A 31 8.84 -8.98 2.37
N PHE A 32 9.20 -8.66 1.12
CA PHE A 32 8.53 -7.63 0.32
C PHE A 32 7.01 -7.82 0.21
N ALA A 33 6.55 -9.06 0.01
CA ALA A 33 5.12 -9.35 -0.11
C ALA A 33 4.37 -9.09 1.20
N ALA A 34 4.97 -9.42 2.34
CA ALA A 34 4.38 -9.14 3.64
C ALA A 34 4.40 -7.63 3.97
N LEU A 35 5.49 -6.93 3.66
CA LEU A 35 5.59 -5.48 3.85
C LEU A 35 4.52 -4.74 3.05
N SER A 36 4.45 -5.00 1.74
CA SER A 36 3.53 -4.31 0.84
C SER A 36 2.05 -4.62 1.14
N ASN A 37 1.70 -5.89 1.36
CA ASN A 37 0.31 -6.24 1.67
C ASN A 37 -0.12 -5.74 3.05
N LEU A 38 0.74 -5.82 4.08
CA LEU A 38 0.38 -5.30 5.40
C LEU A 38 0.23 -3.78 5.36
N ALA A 39 1.16 -3.06 4.72
CA ALA A 39 1.05 -1.61 4.55
C ALA A 39 -0.27 -1.21 3.85
N TRP A 40 -0.62 -1.91 2.78
CA TRP A 40 -1.87 -1.66 2.06
C TRP A 40 -3.11 -1.88 2.95
N LEU A 41 -3.16 -2.96 3.71
CA LEU A 41 -4.30 -3.25 4.61
C LEU A 41 -4.41 -2.21 5.74
N LEU A 42 -3.30 -1.83 6.35
CA LEU A 42 -3.28 -0.82 7.42
C LEU A 42 -3.61 0.59 6.90
N ALA A 43 -3.36 0.89 5.62
CA ALA A 43 -3.74 2.16 5.03
C ALA A 43 -5.21 2.21 4.57
N THR A 44 -5.70 1.13 3.98
CA THR A 44 -6.92 1.18 3.14
C THR A 44 -8.11 0.40 3.68
N SER A 45 -8.00 -0.29 4.82
CA SER A 45 -9.13 -1.11 5.30
C SER A 45 -10.39 -0.28 5.53
N ALA A 46 -11.54 -0.73 5.01
CA ALA A 46 -12.84 -0.16 5.37
C ALA A 46 -13.11 -0.18 6.89
N ASP A 47 -12.61 -1.19 7.61
CA ASP A 47 -12.73 -1.28 9.07
C ASP A 47 -11.72 -0.32 9.73
N PRO A 48 -12.17 0.76 10.41
CA PRO A 48 -11.28 1.71 11.06
C PRO A 48 -10.40 1.09 12.15
N SER A 49 -10.84 -0.02 12.77
CA SER A 49 -10.07 -0.69 13.82
C SER A 49 -8.82 -1.40 13.29
N LEU A 50 -8.77 -1.64 11.97
CA LEU A 50 -7.63 -2.27 11.31
C LEU A 50 -6.67 -1.25 10.70
N ARG A 51 -7.06 0.03 10.63
CA ARG A 51 -6.22 1.06 10.04
C ARG A 51 -5.17 1.57 11.02
N ASN A 52 -3.98 1.83 10.48
CA ASN A 52 -2.89 2.47 11.18
C ASN A 52 -1.96 3.14 10.17
N GLY A 53 -2.24 4.41 9.84
CA GLY A 53 -1.45 5.17 8.87
C GLY A 53 0.04 5.26 9.23
N SER A 54 0.37 5.45 10.50
CA SER A 54 1.77 5.57 10.94
C SER A 54 2.59 4.29 10.68
N GLU A 55 2.02 3.13 10.99
CA GLU A 55 2.66 1.85 10.73
C GLU A 55 2.63 1.50 9.24
N ALA A 56 1.56 1.86 8.52
CA ALA A 56 1.47 1.69 7.09
C ALA A 56 2.60 2.43 6.36
N VAL A 57 2.90 3.68 6.76
CA VAL A 57 4.01 4.48 6.19
C VAL A 57 5.33 3.76 6.42
N ARG A 58 5.62 3.36 7.67
CA ARG A 58 6.86 2.67 8.02
C ARG A 58 7.08 1.39 7.21
N LEU A 59 6.02 0.61 6.98
CA LEU A 59 6.09 -0.63 6.21
C LEU A 59 6.24 -0.36 4.70
N ALA A 60 5.54 0.65 4.18
CA ALA A 60 5.60 1.03 2.77
C ALA A 60 6.98 1.60 2.38
N GLU A 61 7.59 2.44 3.22
CA GLU A 61 8.95 2.97 3.00
C GLU A 61 10.00 1.85 2.97
N ARG A 62 9.84 0.85 3.85
CA ARG A 62 10.70 -0.35 3.85
C ARG A 62 10.51 -1.17 2.57
N ALA A 63 9.27 -1.31 2.09
CA ALA A 63 9.00 -2.00 0.83
C ALA A 63 9.62 -1.24 -0.36
N GLU A 64 9.52 0.09 -0.37
CA GLU A 64 10.03 0.96 -1.44
C GLU A 64 11.56 0.92 -1.52
N SER A 65 12.24 0.94 -0.37
CA SER A 65 13.69 0.78 -0.27
C SER A 65 14.19 -0.55 -0.85
N ALA A 66 13.37 -1.60 -0.77
CA ALA A 66 13.68 -2.91 -1.34
C ALA A 66 13.38 -3.01 -2.85
N SER A 67 12.57 -2.10 -3.41
CA SER A 67 12.00 -2.23 -4.76
C SER A 67 12.26 -1.04 -5.69
N SER A 68 13.14 -0.10 -5.35
CA SER A 68 13.34 1.16 -6.11
C SER A 68 13.80 0.98 -7.56
N ARG A 69 14.11 -0.25 -8.00
CA ARG A 69 14.49 -0.60 -9.39
C ARG A 69 13.67 -1.77 -9.96
N SER A 70 12.56 -2.13 -9.32
CA SER A 70 11.72 -3.28 -9.71
C SER A 70 10.56 -2.84 -10.60
N GLU A 71 10.06 -3.75 -11.44
CA GLU A 71 8.80 -3.59 -12.18
C GLU A 71 7.62 -3.29 -11.25
N THR A 72 7.68 -3.74 -10.00
CA THR A 72 6.65 -3.52 -8.97
C THR A 72 6.69 -2.12 -8.34
N HIS A 73 7.66 -1.28 -8.71
CA HIS A 73 7.85 0.05 -8.12
C HIS A 73 6.60 0.96 -8.19
N PRO A 74 5.84 1.04 -9.31
CA PRO A 74 4.62 1.86 -9.35
C PRO A 74 3.55 1.39 -8.36
N THR A 75 3.44 0.08 -8.14
CA THR A 75 2.51 -0.50 -7.15
C THR A 75 2.90 -0.08 -5.74
N ILE A 76 4.20 -0.07 -5.43
CA ILE A 76 4.66 0.39 -4.11
C ILE A 76 4.43 1.88 -3.92
N LEU A 77 4.64 2.70 -4.95
CA LEU A 77 4.31 4.12 -4.89
C LEU A 77 2.83 4.36 -4.59
N ARG A 78 1.93 3.55 -5.16
CA ARG A 78 0.50 3.60 -4.81
C ARG A 78 0.24 3.27 -3.34
N ILE A 79 0.87 2.21 -2.82
CA ILE A 79 0.71 1.80 -1.40
C ILE A 79 1.23 2.89 -0.47
N LEU A 80 2.40 3.45 -0.77
CA LEU A 80 3.01 4.51 0.02
C LEU A 80 2.15 5.78 0.00
N ALA A 81 1.57 6.14 -1.15
CA ALA A 81 0.65 7.26 -1.25
C ALA A 81 -0.60 7.06 -0.37
N ALA A 82 -1.20 5.86 -0.38
CA ALA A 82 -2.34 5.54 0.47
C ALA A 82 -1.97 5.60 1.97
N ALA A 83 -0.79 5.11 2.33
CA ALA A 83 -0.28 5.18 3.70
C ALA A 83 -0.08 6.63 4.17
N TYR A 84 0.50 7.48 3.32
CA TYR A 84 0.63 8.90 3.62
C TYR A 84 -0.72 9.58 3.78
N ALA A 85 -1.70 9.27 2.94
CA ALA A 85 -3.04 9.83 3.03
C ALA A 85 -3.73 9.41 4.34
N GLU A 86 -3.65 8.13 4.73
CA GLU A 86 -4.21 7.65 6.02
C GLU A 86 -3.49 8.28 7.22
N ALA A 87 -2.21 8.62 7.09
CA ALA A 87 -1.46 9.38 8.10
C ALA A 87 -1.76 10.89 8.09
N GLY A 88 -2.65 11.38 7.22
CA GLY A 88 -2.99 12.80 7.06
C GLY A 88 -1.94 13.62 6.29
N GLN A 89 -0.91 12.98 5.74
CA GLN A 89 0.18 13.60 4.99
C GLN A 89 -0.19 13.76 3.51
N PHE A 90 -1.27 14.48 3.23
CA PHE A 90 -1.83 14.59 1.87
C PHE A 90 -0.89 15.21 0.84
N ALA A 91 0.02 16.11 1.25
CA ALA A 91 1.01 16.69 0.34
C ALA A 91 1.95 15.59 -0.21
N ALA A 92 2.51 14.76 0.68
CA ALA A 92 3.35 13.63 0.32
C ALA A 92 2.56 12.57 -0.46
N ALA A 93 1.34 12.25 -0.03
CA ALA A 93 0.47 11.30 -0.72
C ALA A 93 0.27 11.66 -2.20
N LYS A 94 0.00 12.94 -2.50
CA LYS A 94 -0.19 13.42 -3.87
C LYS A 94 1.08 13.39 -4.70
N GLU A 95 2.21 13.79 -4.12
CA GLU A 95 3.50 13.72 -4.82
C GLU A 95 3.85 12.27 -5.17
N THR A 96 3.76 11.37 -4.19
CA THR A 96 4.05 9.94 -4.38
C THR A 96 3.09 9.31 -5.40
N ALA A 97 1.78 9.62 -5.35
CA ALA A 97 0.81 9.09 -6.30
C ALA A 97 1.07 9.60 -7.74
N ARG A 98 1.50 10.86 -7.92
CA ARG A 98 1.89 11.38 -9.25
C ARG A 98 3.11 10.66 -9.80
N ASN A 99 4.12 10.41 -8.97
CA ASN A 99 5.30 9.65 -9.36
C ASN A 99 4.90 8.21 -9.76
N GLY A 100 4.02 7.58 -8.97
CA GLY A 100 3.45 6.27 -9.29
C GLY A 100 2.69 6.26 -10.61
N LEU A 101 1.90 7.30 -10.88
CA LEU A 101 1.09 7.43 -12.09
C LEU A 101 1.99 7.55 -13.32
N GLN A 102 3.02 8.40 -13.24
CA GLN A 102 4.01 8.53 -14.31
C GLN A 102 4.71 7.19 -14.59
N ALA A 103 5.12 6.49 -13.54
CA ALA A 103 5.78 5.20 -13.68
C ALA A 103 4.86 4.11 -14.26
N ALA A 104 3.59 4.06 -13.84
CA ALA A 104 2.58 3.17 -14.39
C ALA A 104 2.33 3.43 -15.89
N ASN A 105 2.25 4.70 -16.28
CA ASN A 105 2.10 5.10 -17.69
C ASN A 105 3.31 4.69 -18.53
N MET A 106 4.54 4.88 -18.02
CA MET A 106 5.76 4.45 -18.73
C MET A 106 5.82 2.93 -18.93
N GLN A 107 5.24 2.16 -18.00
CA GLN A 107 5.13 0.70 -18.10
C GLN A 107 3.92 0.22 -18.92
N GLY A 108 3.05 1.13 -19.39
CA GLY A 108 1.81 0.78 -20.07
C GLY A 108 0.76 0.13 -19.17
N ASN A 109 0.89 0.24 -17.84
CA ASN A 109 -0.05 -0.32 -16.88
C ASN A 109 -1.24 0.63 -16.66
N THR A 110 -2.17 0.62 -17.62
CA THR A 110 -3.35 1.51 -17.62
C THR A 110 -4.25 1.31 -16.41
N ALA A 111 -4.47 0.07 -15.97
CA ALA A 111 -5.30 -0.22 -14.81
C ALA A 111 -4.75 0.42 -13.52
N LEU A 112 -3.43 0.39 -13.32
CA LEU A 112 -2.80 1.03 -12.18
C LEU A 112 -2.81 2.57 -12.31
N ALA A 113 -2.63 3.08 -13.52
CA ALA A 113 -2.72 4.52 -13.79
C ALA A 113 -4.11 5.07 -13.45
N ASP A 114 -5.17 4.42 -13.90
CA ASP A 114 -6.55 4.82 -13.60
C ASP A 114 -6.86 4.79 -12.10
N ALA A 115 -6.35 3.76 -11.41
CA ALA A 115 -6.48 3.65 -9.96
C ALA A 115 -5.76 4.79 -9.23
N LEU A 116 -4.52 5.11 -9.62
CA LEU A 116 -3.75 6.20 -9.06
C LEU A 116 -4.37 7.58 -9.34
N GLN A 117 -4.99 7.75 -10.50
CA GLN A 117 -5.71 8.98 -10.83
C GLN A 117 -6.96 9.14 -9.94
N SER A 118 -7.67 8.04 -9.67
CA SER A 118 -8.81 8.03 -8.74
C SER A 118 -8.36 8.33 -7.30
N ASP A 119 -7.28 7.71 -6.86
CA ASP A 119 -6.67 7.97 -5.54
C ASP A 119 -6.25 9.45 -5.40
N LEU A 120 -5.65 10.03 -6.43
CA LEU A 120 -5.27 11.46 -6.46
C LEU A 120 -6.47 12.39 -6.28
N ALA A 121 -7.60 12.09 -6.93
CA ALA A 121 -8.81 12.89 -6.78
C ALA A 121 -9.32 12.90 -5.33
N LEU A 122 -9.23 11.77 -4.62
CA LEU A 122 -9.56 11.69 -3.19
C LEU A 122 -8.58 12.53 -2.36
N TYR A 123 -7.28 12.42 -2.64
CA TYR A 123 -6.25 13.15 -1.89
C TYR A 123 -6.33 14.67 -2.11
N ASP A 124 -6.79 15.14 -3.27
CA ASP A 124 -7.06 16.55 -3.52
C ASP A 124 -8.24 17.08 -2.70
N LEU A 125 -9.21 16.21 -2.35
CA LEU A 125 -10.30 16.51 -1.41
C LEU A 125 -9.88 16.36 0.06
N GLY A 126 -8.64 15.96 0.34
CA GLY A 126 -8.18 15.67 1.70
C GLY A 126 -8.81 14.41 2.30
N LEU A 127 -9.20 13.45 1.45
CA LEU A 127 -9.80 12.18 1.85
C LEU A 127 -8.83 11.03 1.59
N PRO A 128 -8.58 10.13 2.57
CA PRO A 128 -7.81 8.91 2.33
C PRO A 128 -8.61 7.91 1.48
N PHE A 129 -7.89 7.02 0.79
CA PHE A 129 -8.50 5.92 0.04
C PHE A 129 -8.76 4.73 0.96
N HIS A 130 -10.02 4.30 1.07
CA HIS A 130 -10.42 3.07 1.76
C HIS A 130 -11.14 2.12 0.80
N LYS A 131 -10.94 0.82 0.97
CA LYS A 131 -11.45 -0.27 0.15
C LYS A 131 -12.40 -1.16 0.93
#